data_AF-A0A7G8HI14-F1
#
_entry.id   AF-A0A7G8HI14-F1
#
_cell.length_a   1.000
_cell.length_b   1.000
_cell.length_c   1.000
_cell.angle_alpha   90.00
_cell.angle_beta   90.00
_cell.angle_gamma   90.00
#
_symmetry.space_group_name_H-M   'P 1'
#
loop_
_entity.id
_entity.type
_entity.pdbx_description
1 polymer ?
#
loop_
_entity_poly.entity_id
_entity_poly.type
_entity_poly.pdbx_seq_one_letter_code
_entity_poly.pdbx_strand_id
1 'polypeptide(L)'
;MSRPVDRFDSVDLDRIIEMAWEDRTTFEAIQAQFGIGEPEVIAIMRNALKPSSFRMWRKRVSGRRTKHGITSRSSRFRASGHR
;
A
#
# COMPACT_ATOMS: atom_id res chain seq x y z
N MET A 1 23.32 -1.14 2.26
CA MET A 1 22.01 -0.49 2.08
C MET A 1 21.27 -0.59 3.40
N SER A 2 21.34 0.47 4.21
CA SER A 2 20.76 0.48 5.56
C SER A 2 19.24 0.29 5.50
N ARG A 3 18.71 -0.59 6.35
CA ARG A 3 17.27 -0.84 6.41
C ARG A 3 16.63 0.37 7.11
N PRO A 4 15.57 0.98 6.55
CA PRO A 4 14.93 2.17 7.13
C PRO A 4 14.31 1.94 8.52
N VAL A 5 14.21 0.68 8.97
CA VAL A 5 13.66 0.29 10.27
C VAL A 5 14.62 0.47 11.44
N ASP A 6 15.92 0.69 11.20
CA ASP A 6 16.92 0.83 12.28
C ASP A 6 16.92 2.24 12.91
N ARG A 7 16.24 3.19 12.27
CA ARG A 7 16.22 4.61 12.69
C ARG A 7 15.09 4.95 13.66
N PHE A 8 14.16 4.03 13.90
CA PHE A 8 12.96 4.25 14.70
C PHE A 8 12.94 3.30 15.88
N ASP A 9 12.50 3.79 17.05
CA ASP A 9 12.31 2.95 18.21
C ASP A 9 11.15 1.95 17.97
N SER A 10 11.08 0.90 18.77
CA SER A 10 9.98 -0.06 18.74
C SER A 10 8.63 0.63 18.89
N VAL A 11 8.57 1.69 19.71
CA VAL A 11 7.35 2.49 19.93
C VAL A 11 6.97 3.31 18.70
N ASP A 12 7.95 3.88 18.00
CA ASP A 12 7.71 4.65 16.78
C ASP A 12 7.21 3.75 15.65
N LEU A 13 7.79 2.55 15.53
CA LEU A 13 7.33 1.53 14.59
C LEU A 13 5.88 1.12 14.87
N ASP A 14 5.52 0.87 16.13
CA ASP A 14 4.15 0.51 16.50
C ASP A 14 3.16 1.64 16.17
N ARG A 15 3.52 2.89 16.48
CA ARG A 15 2.74 4.08 16.09
C ARG A 15 2.57 4.22 14.58
N ILE A 16 3.64 4.02 13.79
CA ILE A 16 3.56 4.08 12.33
C ILE A 16 2.61 2.99 11.82
N ILE A 17 2.68 1.79 12.38
CA ILE A 17 1.80 0.67 12.01
C ILE A 17 0.35 0.97 12.37
N GLU A 18 0.08 1.44 13.60
CA GLU A 18 -1.26 1.85 14.06
C GLU A 18 -1.84 2.94 13.15
N MET A 19 -1.09 4.03 12.93
CA MET A 19 -1.52 5.12 12.07
C MET A 19 -1.77 4.67 10.64
N ALA A 20 -0.90 3.82 10.08
CA ALA A 20 -1.05 3.34 8.72
C ALA A 20 -2.17 2.28 8.59
N TRP A 21 -2.60 1.67 9.70
CA TRP A 21 -3.79 0.81 9.76
C TRP A 21 -5.10 1.60 9.89
N GLU A 22 -5.06 2.80 10.46
CA GLU A 22 -6.20 3.72 10.45
C GLU A 22 -6.47 4.18 9.02
N ASP A 23 -7.65 3.82 8.51
CA ASP A 23 -8.11 4.12 7.13
C ASP A 23 -8.18 5.64 6.83
N ARG A 24 -8.01 6.47 7.86
CA ARG A 24 -8.07 7.94 7.80
C ARG A 24 -6.71 8.63 7.77
N THR A 25 -5.60 7.93 7.97
CA THR A 25 -4.27 8.55 7.95
C THR A 25 -3.70 8.56 6.54
N THR A 26 -3.49 9.75 6.00
CA THR A 26 -2.78 9.92 4.72
C THR A 26 -1.29 9.68 4.91
N PHE A 27 -0.61 9.22 3.85
CA PHE A 27 0.85 9.11 3.87
C PHE A 27 1.53 10.45 4.15
N GLU A 28 0.90 11.57 3.76
CA GLU A 28 1.37 12.93 4.10
C GLU A 28 1.38 13.21 5.60
N ALA A 29 0.38 12.76 6.37
CA ALA A 29 0.34 12.95 7.81
C ALA A 29 1.47 12.18 8.51
N ILE A 30 1.76 10.96 8.03
CA ILE A 30 2.88 10.16 8.54
C ILE A 30 4.21 10.81 8.16
N GLN A 31 4.34 11.32 6.94
CA GLN A 31 5.51 12.06 6.49
C GLN A 31 5.74 13.35 7.29
N ALA A 32 4.69 14.08 7.64
CA ALA A 32 4.80 15.29 8.44
C ALA A 32 5.29 15.02 9.88
N GLN A 33 4.92 13.88 10.46
CA GLN A 33 5.31 13.52 11.83
C GLN A 33 6.66 12.79 11.91
N PHE A 34 6.90 11.82 11.02
CA PHE A 34 8.05 10.91 11.07
C PHE A 34 9.08 11.18 9.97
N GLY A 35 8.79 12.06 9.02
CA GLY A 35 9.68 12.39 7.91
C GLY A 35 9.83 11.25 6.88
N ILE A 36 8.94 10.26 6.89
CA ILE A 36 9.00 9.09 5.99
C ILE A 36 7.95 9.18 4.89
N GLY A 37 8.34 8.88 3.66
CA GLY A 37 7.42 8.89 2.52
C GLY A 37 6.57 7.62 2.43
N GLU A 38 5.58 7.63 1.52
CA GLU A 38 4.81 6.44 1.14
C GLU A 38 5.66 5.17 0.93
N PRO A 39 6.78 5.17 0.16
CA PRO A 39 7.54 3.95 -0.08
C PRO A 39 8.18 3.37 1.19
N GLU A 40 8.57 4.21 2.15
CA GLU A 40 9.12 3.78 3.43
C GLU A 40 8.04 3.16 4.32
N VAL A 41 6.86 3.79 4.41
CA VAL A 41 5.71 3.23 5.14
C VAL A 41 5.30 1.88 4.56
N ILE A 42 5.29 1.72 3.22
CA ILE A 42 5.01 0.44 2.57
C ILE A 42 6.05 -0.60 2.93
N ALA A 43 7.33 -0.24 2.97
CA ALA A 43 8.41 -1.14 3.35
C ALA A 43 8.30 -1.59 4.82
N ILE A 44 7.93 -0.67 5.73
CA ILE A 44 7.67 -0.97 7.14
C ILE A 44 6.49 -1.93 7.26
N MET A 45 5.34 -1.60 6.67
CA MET A 45 4.14 -2.43 6.68
C MET A 45 4.38 -3.83 6.11
N ARG A 46 5.21 -3.94 5.06
CA ARG A 46 5.56 -5.22 4.45
C ARG A 46 6.44 -6.10 5.34
N ASN A 47 7.28 -5.51 6.20
CA ASN A 47 8.09 -6.26 7.15
C ASN A 47 7.31 -6.59 8.44
N ALA A 48 6.41 -5.69 8.87
CA ALA A 48 5.62 -5.87 10.09
C ALA A 48 4.45 -6.85 9.93
N LEU A 49 3.78 -6.84 8.77
CA LEU A 49 2.57 -7.63 8.54
C LEU A 49 2.84 -8.93 7.78
N LYS A 50 2.01 -9.94 8.05
CA LYS A 50 1.94 -11.15 7.22
C LYS A 50 1.51 -10.82 5.78
N PRO A 51 1.95 -11.58 4.77
CA PRO A 51 1.65 -11.33 3.36
C PRO A 51 0.16 -11.16 3.06
N SER A 52 -0.70 -11.95 3.72
CA SER A 52 -2.16 -11.89 3.54
C SER A 52 -2.76 -10.59 4.10
N SER A 53 -2.32 -10.15 5.29
CA SER A 53 -2.76 -8.89 5.89
C SER A 53 -2.27 -7.68 5.09
N PHE A 54 -1.02 -7.72 4.62
CA PHE A 54 -0.46 -6.68 3.76
C PHE A 54 -1.25 -6.52 2.46
N ARG A 55 -1.65 -7.61 1.79
CA ARG A 55 -2.51 -7.53 0.59
C ARG A 55 -3.86 -6.88 0.88
N MET A 56 -4.48 -7.18 2.03
CA MET A 56 -5.76 -6.57 2.44
C MET A 56 -5.61 -5.08 2.73
N TRP A 57 -4.55 -4.69 3.44
CA TRP A 57 -4.23 -3.28 3.65
C TRP A 57 -3.94 -2.56 2.33
N ARG A 58 -3.15 -3.16 1.42
CA ARG A 58 -2.84 -2.54 0.13
C ARG A 58 -4.09 -2.35 -0.73
N LYS A 59 -5.05 -3.27 -0.69
CA LYS A 59 -6.35 -3.11 -1.35
C LYS A 59 -7.14 -1.91 -0.81
N ARG A 60 -7.08 -1.66 0.50
CA ARG A 60 -7.74 -0.51 1.15
C ARG A 60 -7.06 0.81 0.77
N VAL A 61 -5.75 0.91 1.01
CA VAL A 61 -5.00 2.17 0.81
C VAL A 61 -4.80 2.54 -0.67
N SER A 62 -4.67 1.53 -1.55
CA SER A 62 -4.61 1.73 -3.00
C SER A 62 -6.01 1.83 -3.64
N GLY A 63 -7.08 1.64 -2.87
CA GLY A 63 -8.48 1.66 -3.31
C GLY A 63 -8.96 3.03 -3.80
N ARG A 64 -8.19 4.11 -3.52
CA ARG A 64 -8.38 5.43 -4.13
C ARG A 64 -7.88 5.44 -5.59
N ARG A 65 -8.36 4.49 -6.39
CA ARG A 65 -8.25 4.54 -7.85
C ARG A 65 -9.11 5.71 -8.30
N THR A 66 -8.41 6.76 -8.69
CA THR A 66 -8.93 7.85 -9.52
C THR A 66 -9.93 7.31 -10.54
N LYS A 67 -11.04 8.05 -10.65
CA LYS A 67 -12.19 7.87 -11.55
C LYS A 67 -11.82 7.82 -13.06
N HIS A 68 -10.54 7.77 -13.43
CA HIS A 68 -10.06 7.72 -14.82
C HIS A 68 -9.15 6.52 -15.04
N GLY A 69 -9.77 5.45 -15.53
CA GLY A 69 -9.11 4.28 -16.11
C GLY A 69 -10.07 3.35 -16.86
N ILE A 70 -11.30 3.82 -17.15
CA ILE A 70 -12.21 3.21 -18.11
C ILE A 70 -11.79 3.72 -19.48
N THR A 71 -10.77 3.09 -20.05
CA THR A 71 -10.55 2.88 -21.49
C THR A 71 -9.34 1.97 -21.56
N SER A 72 -9.49 0.68 -21.87
CA SER A 72 -9.50 0.30 -23.27
C SER A 72 -10.47 -0.84 -23.56
N ARG A 73 -11.10 -0.65 -24.70
CA ARG A 73 -12.17 -1.41 -25.32
C ARG A 73 -11.62 -2.75 -25.83
N SER A 74 -12.37 -3.81 -25.55
CA SER A 74 -12.60 -4.94 -26.46
C SER A 74 -11.45 -5.35 -27.39
N SER A 75 -10.70 -6.39 -27.01
CA SER A 75 -10.42 -7.48 -27.94
C SER A 75 -10.35 -8.80 -27.17
N ARG A 76 -11.52 -9.27 -26.76
CA ARG A 76 -11.73 -10.68 -26.41
C ARG A 76 -12.61 -11.28 -27.51
N PHE A 77 -12.08 -11.32 -28.73
CA PHE A 77 -12.69 -12.12 -29.79
C PHE A 77 -12.54 -13.59 -29.38
N ARG A 78 -13.63 -14.17 -28.87
CA ARG A 78 -13.87 -15.61 -28.90
C ARG A 78 -14.20 -15.97 -30.35
N ALA A 79 -13.46 -16.89 -30.93
CA ALA A 79 -13.94 -17.71 -32.03
C ALA A 79 -13.55 -19.16 -31.74
N SER A 80 -14.51 -19.94 -31.28
CA SER A 80 -14.43 -21.40 -31.28
C SER A 80 -14.54 -21.87 -32.73
N GLY A 81 -13.46 -22.42 -33.27
CA GLY A 81 -13.48 -23.15 -34.54
C GLY A 81 -13.77 -24.62 -34.27
N HIS A 82 -15.03 -25.02 -34.41
CA HIS A 82 -15.42 -26.40 -34.70
C HIS A 82 -15.33 -26.59 -36.22
N ARG A 83 -14.48 -27.51 -36.70
CA ARG A 83 -14.83 -28.47 -37.76
C ARG A 83 -13.81 -29.61 -37.81
#